data_AF-A0A424M919-F1
#
_entry.id   AF-A0A424M919-F1
#
_cell.length_a   1.000
_cell.length_b   1.000
_cell.length_c   1.000
_cell.angle_alpha   90.00
_cell.angle_beta   90.00
_cell.angle_gamma   90.00
#
_symmetry.space_group_name_H-M   'P 1'
#
loop_
_entity.id
_entity.type
_entity.pdbx_description
1 polymer ?
#
loop_
_entity_poly.entity_id
_entity_poly.type
_entity_poly.pdbx_seq_one_letter_code
_entity_poly.pdbx_strand_id
1 'polypeptide(L)'
;MNNFLHTVALILLLVGITLTYFDNYYATLIFYLIGLIYILIGWDQVGGIVPNSKIFMFIGLLITTITFAGEFIVGLITQDTLMIYQETIEAYKNKS
;
A
#
# COMPACT_ATOMS: atom_id res chain seq x y z
N MET A 1 -22.29 -4.86 -8.84
CA MET A 1 -21.22 -4.07 -8.19
C MET A 1 -19.91 -4.88 -8.09
N ASN A 2 -19.95 -6.11 -7.59
CA ASN A 2 -18.75 -6.96 -7.42
C ASN A 2 -17.92 -7.18 -8.69
N ASN A 3 -18.54 -7.48 -9.84
CA ASN A 3 -17.77 -7.70 -11.07
C ASN A 3 -16.98 -6.44 -11.49
N PHE A 4 -17.56 -5.25 -11.28
CA PHE A 4 -16.87 -3.99 -11.57
C PHE A 4 -15.67 -3.78 -10.63
N LEU A 5 -15.84 -3.98 -9.33
CA LEU A 5 -14.76 -3.83 -8.35
C LEU A 5 -13.62 -4.84 -8.58
N HIS A 6 -13.94 -6.08 -8.96
CA HIS A 6 -12.93 -7.06 -9.36
C HIS A 6 -12.18 -6.66 -10.65
N THR A 7 -12.88 -6.12 -11.65
CA THR A 7 -12.23 -5.59 -12.86
C THR A 7 -11.31 -4.42 -12.54
N VAL A 8 -11.76 -3.49 -11.70
CA VAL A 8 -10.93 -2.36 -11.25
C VAL A 8 -9.70 -2.86 -10.48
N ALA A 9 -9.87 -3.80 -9.56
CA ALA A 9 -8.76 -4.40 -8.82
C ALA A 9 -7.74 -5.09 -9.75
N LEU A 10 -8.21 -5.77 -10.80
CA LEU A 10 -7.33 -6.41 -11.78
C LEU A 10 -6.55 -5.39 -12.63
N ILE A 11 -7.19 -4.29 -13.05
CA ILE A 11 -6.51 -3.19 -13.75
C ILE A 11 -5.46 -2.56 -12.84
N LEU A 12 -5.83 -2.26 -11.59
CA LEU A 12 -4.90 -1.71 -10.60
C LEU A 12 -3.74 -2.67 -10.33
N LEU A 13 -3.97 -3.98 -10.33
CA LEU A 13 -2.90 -4.97 -10.15
C LEU A 13 -1.87 -4.87 -11.28
N LEU A 14 -2.32 -4.80 -12.54
CA LEU A 14 -1.42 -4.65 -13.69
C LEU A 14 -0.65 -3.33 -13.64
N VAL A 15 -1.32 -2.24 -13.27
CA VAL A 15 -0.68 -0.93 -13.09
C VAL A 15 0.35 -0.99 -11.95
N GLY A 16 0.00 -1.60 -10.81
CA GLY A 16 0.88 -1.76 -9.66
C GLY A 16 2.14 -2.55 -10.00
N ILE A 17 1.99 -3.70 -10.68
CA ILE A 17 3.14 -4.50 -11.15
C ILE A 17 4.02 -3.69 -12.11
N THR A 18 3.42 -2.95 -13.03
CA THR A 18 4.15 -2.09 -13.96
C THR A 18 4.92 -1.01 -13.23
N LEU A 19 4.30 -0.34 -12.25
CA LEU A 19 4.96 0.69 -11.43
C LEU A 19 6.09 0.10 -10.58
N THR A 20 5.91 -1.09 -10.01
CA THR A 20 6.98 -1.79 -9.28
C THR A 20 8.16 -2.10 -10.19
N TYR A 21 7.92 -2.51 -11.43
CA TYR A 21 8.99 -2.76 -12.39
C TYR A 21 9.83 -1.51 -12.71
N PHE A 22 9.24 -0.33 -12.61
CA PHE A 22 9.94 0.96 -12.78
C PHE A 22 10.43 1.56 -11.46
N ASP A 23 10.48 0.78 -10.37
CA ASP A 23 10.85 1.24 -9.02
C ASP A 23 10.09 2.50 -8.58
N ASN A 24 8.83 2.62 -9.03
CA ASN A 24 8.04 3.81 -8.80
C ASN A 24 7.41 3.77 -7.41
N TYR A 25 7.64 4.83 -6.62
CA TYR A 25 7.12 4.99 -5.27
C TYR A 25 5.60 4.80 -5.15
N TYR A 26 4.82 5.14 -6.19
CA TYR A 26 3.36 5.00 -6.17
C TYR A 26 2.88 3.55 -6.30
N ALA A 27 3.75 2.57 -6.56
CA ALA A 27 3.36 1.17 -6.66
C ALA A 27 2.72 0.66 -5.36
N THR A 28 3.30 0.99 -4.20
CA THR A 28 2.77 0.55 -2.90
C THR A 28 1.39 1.13 -2.63
N LEU A 29 1.14 2.39 -3.03
CA LEU A 29 -0.16 3.04 -2.93
C LEU A 29 -1.22 2.28 -3.76
N ILE A 30 -0.87 1.83 -4.96
CA ILE A 30 -1.78 1.05 -5.79
C ILE A 30 -2.12 -0.29 -5.13
N PHE A 31 -1.15 -1.00 -4.57
CA PHE A 31 -1.42 -2.24 -3.83
C PHE A 31 -2.26 -2.02 -2.57
N TYR A 32 -2.04 -0.91 -1.85
CA TYR A 32 -2.86 -0.51 -0.72
C TYR A 32 -4.33 -0.29 -1.14
N LEU A 33 -4.56 0.41 -2.25
CA LEU A 33 -5.92 0.61 -2.81
C LEU A 33 -6.59 -0.71 -3.20
N ILE A 34 -5.84 -1.67 -3.76
CA ILE A 34 -6.36 -3.02 -4.04
C ILE A 34 -6.82 -3.69 -2.73
N GLY A 35 -6.02 -3.59 -1.66
CA GLY A 35 -6.40 -4.08 -0.33
C GLY A 35 -7.73 -3.51 0.15
N LEU A 36 -7.90 -2.19 0.05
CA LEU A 36 -9.17 -1.52 0.41
C LEU A 36 -10.35 -2.00 -0.45
N ILE A 37 -10.16 -2.17 -1.76
CA ILE A 37 -11.21 -2.69 -2.65
C ILE A 37 -11.65 -4.08 -2.22
N TYR A 38 -10.72 -4.97 -1.87
CA TYR A 38 -11.05 -6.31 -1.39
C TYR A 38 -11.78 -6.32 -0.04
N ILE A 39 -11.46 -5.36 0.86
CA ILE A 39 -12.24 -5.13 2.08
C ILE A 39 -13.68 -4.73 1.73
N LEU A 40 -13.87 -3.78 0.80
CA LEU A 40 -15.19 -3.34 0.37
C LEU A 40 -16.01 -4.47 -0.29
N ILE A 41 -15.38 -5.28 -1.15
CA ILE A 41 -16.01 -6.45 -1.76
C ILE A 41 -16.44 -7.46 -0.69
N GLY A 42 -15.55 -7.73 0.28
CA GLY A 42 -15.86 -8.64 1.39
C GLY A 42 -16.99 -8.12 2.26
N TRP A 43 -17.03 -6.81 2.52
CA TRP A 43 -18.06 -6.14 3.32
C TRP A 43 -19.44 -6.12 2.64
N ASP A 44 -19.52 -5.76 1.36
CA ASP A 44 -20.78 -5.73 0.59
C ASP A 44 -21.45 -7.11 0.54
N GLN A 45 -20.64 -8.18 0.53
CA GLN A 45 -21.12 -9.55 0.54
C GLN A 45 -21.51 -10.08 1.93
N VAL A 46 -21.29 -9.34 3.04
CA VAL A 46 -21.78 -9.73 4.38
C VAL A 46 -23.31 -9.64 4.45
N GLY A 47 -23.94 -8.82 3.61
CA GLY A 47 -25.41 -8.72 3.50
C GLY A 47 -26.05 -9.76 2.56
N GLY A 48 -25.25 -10.55 1.83
CA GLY A 48 -25.71 -11.56 0.88
C GLY A 48 -25.27 -12.97 1.27
N ILE A 49 -26.10 -13.97 0.96
CA ILE A 49 -25.89 -15.40 1.26
C ILE A 49 -24.77 -15.98 0.35
N VAL A 50 -23.57 -15.40 0.36
CA VAL A 50 -22.43 -15.88 -0.43
C VAL A 50 -21.36 -16.44 0.51
N PRO A 51 -21.11 -17.76 0.50
CA PRO A 51 -20.31 -18.44 1.54
C PRO A 51 -18.82 -18.08 1.60
N ASN A 52 -18.29 -17.23 0.70
CA ASN A 52 -16.86 -16.88 0.64
C ASN A 52 -16.56 -15.38 0.87
N SER A 53 -17.54 -14.58 1.27
CA SER A 53 -17.40 -13.12 1.46
C SER A 53 -16.30 -12.73 2.46
N LYS A 54 -16.21 -13.49 3.56
CA LYS A 54 -15.23 -13.25 4.63
C LYS A 54 -13.79 -13.41 4.16
N ILE A 55 -13.53 -14.30 3.20
CA ILE A 55 -12.17 -14.57 2.69
C ILE A 55 -11.62 -13.31 1.99
N PHE A 56 -12.43 -12.66 1.15
CA PHE A 56 -12.02 -11.43 0.48
C PHE A 56 -11.71 -10.30 1.46
N MET A 57 -12.47 -10.20 2.55
CA MET A 57 -12.21 -9.23 3.62
C MET A 57 -10.87 -9.50 4.31
N PHE A 58 -10.57 -10.75 4.66
CA PHE A 58 -9.28 -11.11 5.28
C PHE A 58 -8.10 -10.87 4.35
N ILE A 59 -8.23 -11.20 3.06
CA ILE A 59 -7.20 -10.91 2.05
C ILE A 59 -6.98 -9.39 1.94
N GLY A 60 -8.06 -8.62 1.85
CA GLY A 60 -7.97 -7.16 1.76
C GLY A 60 -7.30 -6.54 3.00
N LEU A 61 -7.66 -7.01 4.20
CA LEU A 61 -7.03 -6.59 5.46
C LEU A 61 -5.54 -6.91 5.49
N LEU A 62 -5.16 -8.12 5.07
CA LEU A 62 -3.76 -8.55 5.02
C LEU A 62 -2.95 -7.63 4.08
N ILE A 63 -3.42 -7.43 2.85
CA ILE A 63 -2.75 -6.57 1.85
C ILE A 63 -2.58 -5.16 2.40
N THR A 64 -3.66 -4.58 2.94
CA THR A 64 -3.68 -3.21 3.50
C THR A 64 -2.69 -3.08 4.66
N THR A 65 -2.65 -4.07 5.55
CA THR A 65 -1.77 -4.05 6.73
C THR A 65 -0.30 -4.13 6.33
N ILE A 66 0.05 -5.04 5.43
CA ILE A 66 1.44 -5.24 4.99
C ILE A 66 1.94 -4.01 4.22
N THR A 67 1.14 -3.50 3.28
CA THR A 67 1.50 -2.31 2.49
C THR A 67 1.64 -1.07 3.36
N PHE A 68 0.72 -0.86 4.30
CA PHE A 68 0.81 0.24 5.26
C PHE A 68 2.04 0.13 6.17
N ALA A 69 2.29 -1.04 6.75
CA ALA A 69 3.45 -1.27 7.60
C ALA A 69 4.77 -1.08 6.84
N GLY A 70 4.83 -1.56 5.58
CA GLY A 70 5.97 -1.38 4.70
C GLY A 70 6.30 0.10 4.45
N GLU A 71 5.31 0.88 4.01
CA GLU A 71 5.46 2.33 3.81
C GLU A 71 5.83 3.05 5.12
N PHE A 72 5.22 2.67 6.23
CA PHE A 72 5.51 3.26 7.53
C PHE A 72 6.98 3.04 7.94
N ILE A 73 7.49 1.82 7.80
CA ILE A 73 8.90 1.49 8.11
C ILE A 73 9.85 2.24 7.18
N VAL A 74 9.57 2.26 5.87
CA VAL A 74 10.40 3.00 4.89
C VAL A 74 10.40 4.49 5.19
N GLY A 75 9.26 5.05 5.60
CA GLY A 75 9.13 6.43 6.04
C GLY A 75 10.04 6.76 7.23
N LEU A 76 10.05 5.89 8.25
CA LEU A 76 10.94 6.06 9.41
C LEU A 76 12.41 6.04 9.01
N ILE A 77 12.83 5.08 8.17
CA ILE A 77 14.21 4.98 7.69
C ILE A 77 14.62 6.24 6.90
N THR A 78 13.71 6.75 6.06
CA THR A 78 13.96 7.95 5.25
C THR A 78 14.13 9.18 6.13
N GLN A 79 13.29 9.31 7.16
CA GLN A 79 13.37 10.41 8.12
C GLN A 79 14.69 10.38 8.90
N ASP A 80 15.09 9.21 9.41
CA ASP A 80 16.36 9.03 10.11
C ASP A 80 17.55 9.39 9.21
N THR A 81 17.49 8.96 7.96
CA THR A 81 18.53 9.27 6.95
C THR A 81 18.64 10.78 6.72
N LEU A 82 17.52 11.48 6.57
CA LEU A 82 17.51 12.94 6.39
C LEU A 82 18.07 13.68 7.60
N MET A 83 17.76 13.23 8.82
CA MET A 83 18.28 13.80 10.06
C MET A 83 19.80 13.67 10.14
N ILE A 84 20.35 12.50 9.83
CA ILE A 84 21.81 12.28 9.78
C ILE A 84 22.48 13.22 8.76
N TYR A 85 21.88 13.39 7.58
CA TYR A 85 22.40 14.33 6.57
C TYR A 85 22.39 15.78 7.06
N GLN A 86 21.33 16.21 7.74
CA GLN A 86 21.22 17.56 8.29
C GLN A 86 22.26 17.81 9.38
N GLU A 87 22.38 16.91 10.36
CA GLU A 87 23.38 17.00 11.42
C GLU A 87 24.80 17.04 10.86
N THR A 88 25.07 16.24 9.83
CA THR A 88 26.37 16.22 9.15
C THR A 88 26.68 17.56 8.49
N ILE A 89 25.72 18.14 7.75
CA ILE A 89 25.88 19.44 7.08
C ILE A 89 26.13 20.55 8.11
N GLU A 90 25.39 20.56 9.21
CA GLU A 90 25.56 21.53 10.30
C GLU A 90 26.93 21.41 10.98
N ALA A 91 27.40 20.18 11.22
CA ALA A 91 28.73 19.93 11.78
C ALA A 91 29.85 20.41 10.86
N TYR A 92 29.71 20.25 9.54
CA TYR A 92 30.67 20.79 8.56
C TYR A 92 30.66 22.32 8.53
N LYS A 93 29.48 22.93 8.54
CA LYS A 93 29.34 24.40 8.52
C LYS A 93 29.90 25.07 9.78
N ASN A 94 29.79 24.41 10.94
CA ASN A 94 30.36 24.92 12.19
C ASN A 94 31.89 24.75 12.28
N LYS A 95 32.51 23.95 11.40
CA LYS A 95 33.97 23.76 11.33
C LYS A 95 34.67 24.63 10.28
N SER A 96 33.94 25.24 9.35
CA SER A 96 34.44 26.17 8.32
C SER A 96 34.35 27.61 8.78
#